data_AF-V5WGA0-F1
#
_entry.id   AF-V5WGA0-F1
#
_cell.length_a   1.000
_cell.length_b   1.000
_cell.length_c   1.000
_cell.angle_alpha   90.00
_cell.angle_beta   90.00
_cell.angle_gamma   90.00
#
_symmetry.space_group_name_H-M   'P 1'
#
loop_
_entity.id
_entity.type
_entity.pdbx_description
1 polymer ?
#
loop_
_entity_poly.entity_id
_entity_poly.type
_entity_poly.pdbx_seq_one_letter_code
_entity_poly.pdbx_strand_id
1 'polypeptide(L)'
;MKHSHKKLEHLIYISLPEAMQKEIGGFQLRPDIMLPVETGSSEEDWDIANLSWEMIVTGMLKVLAYDQSNENSDYFRQFVLAVKPGILDELTQTAILKAQNNDWDLAEELFLALRGLQPDNPRSTLNLALMYDQRSEGYEKLGNETEQKRFEEYAFSAYISALQQKPELPEAHLYAGYFFLRQQSFGRAKKEFTRFMEISSDSDKKAEIEQILSQLKGSSNRDALFNEAFDFIRLGKEEEGLEKIEEFLKLQPEIWNAWFLKGWALRRLKRYQEGYNAFTIARSRGGNSADLLNEMAICAMEIDRLDESRSLLEEALQLNPEDVKILSNLGICLIKLGELEEAQEQFLRVLHGDPEDKIAQQYLSYIEEQL
;
A
#
# COMPACT_ATOMS: atom_id res chain seq x y z
N MET A 1 36.21 7.45 -11.43
CA MET A 1 35.98 6.06 -11.87
C MET A 1 34.49 5.80 -11.73
N LYS A 2 33.73 5.79 -12.83
CA LYS A 2 32.32 5.34 -12.79
C LYS A 2 32.34 3.86 -12.41
N HIS A 3 31.67 3.46 -11.34
CA HIS A 3 31.48 2.05 -11.06
C HIS A 3 30.72 1.43 -12.22
N SER A 4 31.36 0.53 -12.97
CA SER A 4 30.70 -0.23 -14.03
C SER A 4 29.60 -1.08 -13.38
N HIS A 5 28.40 -1.07 -13.96
CA HIS A 5 27.31 -1.89 -13.47
C HIS A 5 27.69 -3.37 -13.61
N LYS A 6 27.41 -4.22 -12.60
CA LYS A 6 27.83 -5.64 -12.59
C LYS A 6 27.48 -6.40 -13.87
N LYS A 7 26.34 -6.05 -14.50
CA LYS A 7 25.87 -6.64 -15.76
C LYS A 7 26.72 -6.32 -17.00
N LEU A 8 27.67 -5.38 -16.87
CA LEU A 8 28.60 -4.94 -17.91
C LEU A 8 30.02 -5.51 -17.70
N GLU A 9 30.27 -6.28 -16.63
CA GLU A 9 31.60 -6.84 -16.30
C GLU A 9 32.12 -7.85 -17.34
N HIS A 10 31.24 -8.40 -18.18
CA HIS A 10 31.59 -9.36 -19.24
C HIS A 10 31.59 -8.74 -20.64
N LEU A 11 31.67 -7.41 -20.72
CA LEU A 11 31.80 -6.69 -21.97
C LEU A 11 33.26 -6.32 -22.22
N ILE A 12 33.80 -6.85 -23.31
CA ILE A 12 35.01 -6.28 -23.90
C ILE A 12 34.63 -5.22 -24.93
N TYR A 13 35.57 -4.35 -25.25
CA TYR A 13 35.39 -3.32 -26.26
C TYR A 13 36.41 -3.54 -27.38
N ILE A 14 35.92 -3.64 -28.61
CA ILE A 14 36.76 -3.86 -29.80
C ILE A 14 36.71 -2.66 -30.74
N SER A 15 37.83 -2.39 -31.42
CA SER A 15 37.88 -1.45 -32.54
C SER A 15 37.68 -2.21 -33.85
N LEU A 16 36.93 -1.63 -34.80
CA LEU A 16 36.89 -2.16 -36.16
C LEU A 16 38.13 -1.67 -36.95
N PRO A 17 38.75 -2.50 -37.81
CA PRO A 17 39.78 -2.02 -38.73
C PRO A 17 39.21 -0.96 -39.69
N GLU A 18 40.01 0.02 -40.10
CA GLU A 18 39.58 1.07 -41.06
C GLU A 18 39.02 0.48 -42.37
N ALA A 19 39.54 -0.68 -42.80
CA ALA A 19 39.06 -1.40 -43.98
C ALA A 19 37.61 -1.93 -43.86
N MET A 20 37.04 -1.94 -42.65
CA MET A 20 35.64 -2.29 -42.39
C MET A 20 34.70 -1.08 -42.37
N GLN A 21 35.12 0.09 -42.85
CA GLN A 21 34.21 1.19 -43.20
C GLN A 21 33.28 0.75 -44.35
N LYS A 22 32.20 0.08 -43.97
CA LYS A 22 31.17 -0.44 -44.85
C LYS A 22 29.81 0.04 -44.37
N GLU A 23 28.85 0.00 -45.27
CA GLU A 23 27.46 0.29 -44.99
C GLU A 23 26.71 -1.02 -44.72
N ILE A 24 25.99 -1.10 -43.60
CA ILE A 24 25.12 -2.23 -43.26
C ILE A 24 23.70 -1.70 -43.15
N GLY A 25 22.82 -2.10 -44.06
CA GLY A 25 21.39 -1.72 -44.01
C GLY A 25 21.14 -0.20 -44.00
N GLY A 26 21.97 0.59 -44.68
CA GLY A 26 21.87 2.06 -44.64
C GLY A 26 22.71 2.74 -43.57
N PHE A 27 23.37 1.98 -42.69
CA PHE A 27 24.14 2.50 -41.56
C PHE A 27 25.64 2.44 -41.83
N GLN A 28 26.33 3.55 -41.63
CA GLN A 28 27.77 3.65 -41.84
C GLN A 28 28.55 3.29 -40.57
N LEU A 29 29.40 2.26 -40.67
CA LEU A 29 30.26 1.87 -39.57
C LEU A 29 31.35 2.91 -39.30
N ARG A 30 31.55 3.19 -38.01
CA ARG A 30 32.56 4.13 -37.49
C ARG A 30 33.68 3.38 -36.76
N PRO A 31 34.86 3.22 -37.39
CA PRO A 31 36.01 2.56 -36.77
C PRO A 31 36.55 3.25 -35.51
N ASP A 32 36.26 4.55 -35.36
CA ASP A 32 36.67 5.35 -34.22
C ASP A 32 35.84 5.10 -32.95
N ILE A 33 34.69 4.41 -33.07
CA ILE A 33 33.84 4.03 -31.94
C ILE A 33 34.13 2.58 -31.55
N MET A 34 34.49 2.38 -30.29
CA MET A 34 34.68 1.04 -29.72
C MET A 34 33.33 0.33 -29.56
N LEU A 35 33.25 -0.91 -30.04
CA LEU A 35 32.03 -1.71 -29.99
C LEU A 35 32.06 -2.64 -28.76
N PRO A 36 31.01 -2.63 -27.91
CA PRO A 36 30.90 -3.60 -26.83
C PRO A 36 30.58 -5.00 -27.41
N VAL A 37 31.24 -6.02 -26.86
CA VAL A 37 31.05 -7.43 -27.22
C VAL A 37 30.85 -8.23 -25.95
N GLU A 38 29.76 -8.97 -25.87
CA GLU A 38 29.51 -9.90 -24.77
C GLU A 38 30.35 -11.17 -24.94
N THR A 39 31.22 -11.49 -23.98
CA THR A 39 32.18 -12.62 -24.09
C THR A 39 31.79 -13.87 -23.32
N GLY A 40 30.57 -13.96 -22.77
CA GLY A 40 30.19 -15.06 -21.88
C GLY A 40 30.82 -14.92 -20.49
N SER A 41 31.12 -16.02 -19.79
CA SER A 41 31.47 -16.00 -18.37
C SER A 41 32.91 -15.63 -18.02
N SER A 42 33.85 -15.58 -18.97
CA SER A 42 35.27 -15.24 -18.73
C SER A 42 35.87 -14.46 -19.91
N GLU A 43 36.61 -13.38 -19.62
CA GLU A 43 37.42 -12.67 -20.63
C GLU A 43 38.59 -13.51 -21.12
N GLU A 44 39.11 -14.41 -20.26
CA GLU A 44 40.31 -15.22 -20.51
C GLU A 44 40.11 -16.33 -21.58
N ASP A 45 38.86 -16.68 -21.90
CA ASP A 45 38.53 -17.74 -22.87
C ASP A 45 37.99 -17.19 -24.21
N TRP A 46 37.99 -15.86 -24.39
CA TRP A 46 37.45 -15.23 -25.60
C TRP A 46 38.47 -15.18 -26.75
N ASP A 47 38.04 -15.59 -27.94
CA ASP A 47 38.80 -15.53 -29.19
C ASP A 47 38.06 -14.68 -30.22
N ILE A 48 38.77 -13.72 -30.83
CA ILE A 48 38.27 -12.87 -31.91
C ILE A 48 37.78 -13.68 -33.13
N ALA A 49 38.30 -14.90 -33.33
CA ALA A 49 37.84 -15.79 -34.38
C ALA A 49 36.36 -16.21 -34.21
N ASN A 50 35.82 -16.13 -32.99
CA ASN A 50 34.43 -16.44 -32.67
C ASN A 50 33.52 -15.19 -32.66
N LEU A 51 34.04 -14.02 -33.02
CA LEU A 51 33.26 -12.77 -33.04
C LEU A 51 32.07 -12.90 -33.99
N SER A 52 30.87 -12.65 -33.46
CA SER A 52 29.64 -12.62 -34.23
C SER A 52 28.90 -11.30 -34.07
N TRP A 53 28.02 -10.99 -35.03
CA TRP A 53 27.19 -9.79 -34.95
C TRP A 53 26.22 -9.86 -33.77
N GLU A 54 25.76 -11.06 -33.40
CA GLU A 54 24.92 -11.28 -32.23
C GLU A 54 25.64 -10.91 -30.93
N MET A 55 26.93 -11.22 -30.79
CA MET A 55 27.71 -10.85 -29.60
C MET A 55 27.85 -9.32 -29.47
N ILE A 56 28.05 -8.63 -30.60
CA ILE A 56 28.11 -7.16 -30.66
C ILE A 56 26.74 -6.56 -30.32
N VAL A 57 25.67 -7.06 -30.94
CA VAL A 57 24.30 -6.59 -30.69
C VAL A 57 23.93 -6.82 -29.22
N THR A 58 24.20 -8.00 -28.65
CA THR A 58 23.96 -8.27 -27.23
C THR A 58 24.76 -7.32 -26.32
N GLY A 59 26.04 -7.08 -26.64
CA GLY A 59 26.86 -6.12 -25.91
C GLY A 59 26.28 -4.71 -25.94
N MET A 60 25.84 -4.24 -27.11
CA MET A 60 25.19 -2.94 -27.28
C MET A 60 23.86 -2.87 -26.52
N LEU A 61 23.03 -3.90 -26.59
CA LEU A 61 21.76 -3.97 -25.85
C LEU A 61 21.98 -3.87 -24.34
N LYS A 62 23.03 -4.53 -23.80
CA LYS A 62 23.40 -4.42 -22.39
C LYS A 62 23.87 -3.02 -22.01
N VAL A 63 24.70 -2.38 -22.84
CA VAL A 63 25.08 -0.97 -22.60
C VAL A 63 23.85 -0.08 -22.60
N LEU A 64 22.96 -0.24 -23.58
CA LEU A 64 21.70 0.52 -23.66
C LEU A 64 20.76 0.27 -22.47
N ALA A 65 20.79 -0.93 -21.88
CA ALA A 65 20.01 -1.27 -20.70
C ALA A 65 20.57 -0.64 -19.41
N TYR A 66 21.89 -0.73 -19.19
CA TYR A 66 22.51 -0.46 -17.88
C TYR A 66 23.41 0.79 -17.83
N ASP A 67 23.80 1.37 -18.96
CA ASP A 67 24.51 2.65 -19.05
C ASP A 67 23.88 3.57 -20.11
N GLN A 68 22.65 4.02 -19.83
CA GLN A 68 21.92 4.97 -20.69
C GLN A 68 22.65 6.32 -20.84
N SER A 69 23.66 6.59 -20.00
CA SER A 69 24.49 7.80 -20.07
C SER A 69 25.69 7.67 -21.01
N ASN A 70 25.86 6.51 -21.64
CA ASN A 70 26.99 6.25 -22.51
C ASN A 70 26.98 7.21 -23.70
N GLU A 71 28.12 7.84 -23.97
CA GLU A 71 28.27 8.82 -25.06
C GLU A 71 27.98 8.23 -26.44
N ASN A 72 28.12 6.91 -26.60
CA ASN A 72 27.88 6.20 -27.86
C ASN A 72 26.49 5.55 -27.96
N SER A 73 25.58 5.81 -27.00
CA SER A 73 24.25 5.16 -26.97
C SER A 73 23.45 5.34 -28.25
N ASP A 74 23.47 6.55 -28.85
CA ASP A 74 22.74 6.80 -30.09
C ASP A 74 23.32 6.03 -31.28
N TYR A 75 24.65 5.88 -31.33
CA TYR A 75 25.33 5.06 -32.34
C TYR A 75 24.96 3.58 -32.17
N PHE A 76 24.99 3.07 -30.93
CA PHE A 76 24.60 1.68 -30.63
C PHE A 76 23.15 1.40 -31.00
N ARG A 77 22.22 2.32 -30.68
CA ARG A 77 20.81 2.20 -31.06
C ARG A 77 20.64 2.10 -32.57
N GLN A 78 21.24 3.01 -33.32
CA GLN A 78 21.15 3.03 -34.78
C GLN A 78 21.75 1.77 -35.41
N PHE A 79 22.91 1.33 -34.92
CA PHE A 79 23.56 0.09 -35.36
C PHE A 79 22.65 -1.12 -35.14
N VAL A 80 22.13 -1.30 -33.92
CA VAL A 80 21.30 -2.47 -33.58
C VAL A 80 20.04 -2.52 -34.46
N LEU A 81 19.37 -1.38 -34.67
CA LEU A 81 18.18 -1.30 -35.51
C LEU A 81 18.48 -1.54 -37.00
N ALA A 82 19.65 -1.14 -37.49
CA ALA A 82 20.07 -1.39 -38.87
C ALA A 82 20.44 -2.86 -39.12
N VAL A 83 21.16 -3.48 -38.18
CA VAL A 83 21.58 -4.89 -38.27
C VAL A 83 20.40 -5.83 -38.07
N LYS A 84 19.46 -5.49 -37.18
CA LYS A 84 18.30 -6.32 -36.86
C LYS A 84 16.99 -5.52 -36.80
N PRO A 85 16.37 -5.21 -37.95
CA PRO A 85 15.18 -4.35 -38.01
C PRO A 85 13.95 -4.87 -37.23
N GLY A 86 13.83 -6.20 -37.04
CA GLY A 86 12.75 -6.84 -36.28
C GLY A 86 12.99 -6.96 -34.77
N ILE A 87 14.14 -6.46 -34.26
CA ILE A 87 14.55 -6.70 -32.86
C ILE A 87 13.55 -6.16 -31.84
N LEU A 88 12.84 -5.07 -32.14
CA LEU A 88 11.89 -4.46 -31.20
C LEU A 88 10.72 -5.38 -30.88
N ASP A 89 10.12 -6.00 -31.90
CA ASP A 89 8.99 -6.92 -31.72
C ASP A 89 9.46 -8.23 -31.05
N GLU A 90 10.61 -8.76 -31.47
CA GLU A 90 11.20 -9.96 -30.88
C GLU A 90 11.52 -9.78 -29.39
N LEU A 91 12.18 -8.67 -29.02
CA LEU A 91 12.49 -8.37 -27.62
C LEU A 91 11.21 -8.14 -26.81
N THR A 92 10.21 -7.44 -27.36
CA THR A 92 8.95 -7.18 -26.66
C THR A 92 8.21 -8.47 -26.36
N GLN A 93 8.05 -9.35 -27.35
CA GLN A 93 7.40 -10.65 -27.17
C GLN A 93 8.16 -11.54 -26.17
N THR A 94 9.49 -11.57 -26.29
CA THR A 94 10.35 -12.35 -25.39
C THR A 94 10.27 -11.82 -23.96
N ALA A 95 10.35 -10.50 -23.76
CA ALA A 95 10.27 -9.89 -22.44
C ALA A 95 8.93 -10.19 -21.74
N ILE A 96 7.82 -10.09 -22.47
CA ILE A 96 6.49 -10.45 -21.95
C ILE A 96 6.44 -11.93 -21.57
N LEU A 97 6.92 -12.83 -22.44
CA LEU A 97 6.92 -14.27 -22.15
C LEU A 97 7.80 -14.60 -20.93
N LYS A 98 8.92 -13.91 -20.76
CA LYS A 98 9.80 -14.10 -19.60
C LYS A 98 9.15 -13.60 -18.32
N ALA A 99 8.50 -12.44 -18.35
CA ALA A 99 7.73 -11.92 -17.21
C ALA A 99 6.60 -12.89 -16.81
N GLN A 100 5.84 -13.41 -17.78
CA GLN A 100 4.77 -14.39 -17.52
C GLN A 100 5.27 -15.70 -16.89
N ASN A 101 6.50 -16.10 -17.22
CA ASN A 101 7.15 -17.27 -16.64
C ASN A 101 7.91 -16.97 -15.34
N ASN A 102 7.75 -15.77 -14.76
CA ASN A 102 8.46 -15.28 -13.58
C ASN A 102 9.99 -15.25 -13.73
N ASP A 103 10.51 -15.24 -14.95
CA ASP A 103 11.93 -15.03 -15.26
C ASP A 103 12.22 -13.53 -15.27
N TRP A 104 12.08 -12.93 -14.09
CA TRP A 104 12.01 -11.49 -13.91
C TRP A 104 13.29 -10.76 -14.29
N ASP A 105 14.44 -11.33 -13.97
CA ASP A 105 15.73 -10.68 -14.20
C ASP A 105 16.04 -10.57 -15.70
N LEU A 106 15.69 -11.60 -16.48
CA LEU A 106 15.82 -11.55 -17.92
C LEU A 106 14.74 -10.65 -18.54
N ALA A 107 13.49 -10.71 -18.07
CA ALA A 107 12.45 -9.81 -18.53
C ALA A 107 12.83 -8.34 -18.32
N GLU A 108 13.38 -8.01 -17.15
CA GLU A 108 13.88 -6.67 -16.82
C GLU A 108 15.00 -6.23 -17.75
N GLU A 109 16.00 -7.07 -17.99
CA GLU A 109 17.09 -6.77 -18.92
C GLU A 109 16.57 -6.44 -20.33
N LEU A 110 15.62 -7.23 -20.83
CA LEU A 110 15.02 -7.03 -22.16
C LEU A 110 14.18 -5.75 -22.22
N PHE A 111 13.39 -5.45 -21.19
CA PHE A 111 12.62 -4.20 -21.13
C PHE A 111 13.51 -2.96 -20.97
N LEU A 112 14.60 -3.04 -20.20
CA LEU A 112 15.60 -1.98 -20.12
C LEU A 112 16.30 -1.77 -21.47
N ALA A 113 16.64 -2.84 -22.19
CA ALA A 113 17.20 -2.76 -23.53
C ALA A 113 16.22 -2.11 -24.53
N LEU A 114 14.93 -2.48 -24.47
CA LEU A 114 13.87 -1.85 -25.27
C LEU A 114 13.73 -0.35 -24.98
N ARG A 115 13.78 0.04 -23.71
CA ARG A 115 13.81 1.46 -23.31
C ARG A 115 15.05 2.18 -23.83
N GLY A 116 16.22 1.55 -23.78
CA GLY A 116 17.45 2.11 -24.35
C GLY A 116 17.41 2.24 -25.88
N LEU A 117 16.75 1.31 -26.57
CA LEU A 117 16.49 1.38 -28.01
C LEU A 117 15.43 2.43 -28.38
N GLN A 118 14.49 2.74 -27.48
CA GLN A 118 13.40 3.68 -27.72
C GLN A 118 13.16 4.61 -26.51
N PRO A 119 14.11 5.50 -26.18
CA PRO A 119 14.05 6.31 -24.96
C PRO A 119 12.86 7.28 -24.93
N ASP A 120 12.43 7.74 -26.11
CA ASP A 120 11.29 8.65 -26.27
C ASP A 120 9.95 7.92 -26.43
N ASN A 121 9.94 6.58 -26.41
CA ASN A 121 8.72 5.79 -26.52
C ASN A 121 8.15 5.53 -25.11
N PRO A 122 7.04 6.17 -24.72
CA PRO A 122 6.45 6.00 -23.39
C PRO A 122 5.95 4.57 -23.14
N ARG A 123 5.66 3.79 -24.19
CA ARG A 123 5.26 2.38 -24.05
C ARG A 123 6.40 1.52 -23.50
N SER A 124 7.65 1.83 -23.81
CA SER A 124 8.81 1.09 -23.27
C SER A 124 8.92 1.28 -21.75
N THR A 125 8.72 2.51 -21.27
CA THR A 125 8.69 2.85 -19.85
C THR A 125 7.46 2.26 -19.14
N LEU A 126 6.29 2.30 -19.79
CA LEU A 126 5.07 1.69 -19.25
C LEU A 126 5.20 0.17 -19.10
N ASN A 127 5.83 -0.52 -20.06
CA ASN A 127 6.06 -1.97 -19.97
C ASN A 127 6.97 -2.34 -18.77
N LEU A 128 8.00 -1.53 -18.49
CA LEU A 128 8.80 -1.68 -17.26
C LEU A 128 7.95 -1.50 -16.00
N ALA A 129 7.09 -0.48 -15.97
CA ALA A 129 6.20 -0.24 -14.83
C ALA A 129 5.29 -1.45 -14.58
N LEU A 130 4.66 -1.98 -15.62
CA LEU A 130 3.81 -3.17 -15.56
C LEU A 130 4.57 -4.42 -15.09
N MET A 131 5.80 -4.62 -15.57
CA MET A 131 6.62 -5.76 -15.15
C MET A 131 6.98 -5.67 -13.67
N TYR A 132 7.42 -4.49 -13.19
CA TYR A 132 7.72 -4.30 -11.77
C TYR A 132 6.49 -4.46 -10.88
N ASP A 133 5.35 -3.96 -11.34
CA ASP A 133 4.07 -4.10 -10.67
C ASP A 133 3.67 -5.59 -10.52
N GLN A 134 3.75 -6.37 -11.61
CA GLN A 134 3.51 -7.81 -11.58
C GLN A 134 4.51 -8.58 -10.70
N ARG A 135 5.79 -8.19 -10.74
CA ARG A 135 6.83 -8.79 -9.88
C ARG A 135 6.56 -8.51 -8.40
N SER A 136 6.10 -7.30 -8.07
CA SER A 136 5.67 -6.94 -6.72
C SER A 136 4.52 -7.83 -6.25
N GLU A 137 3.47 -7.98 -7.06
CA GLU A 137 2.34 -8.88 -6.75
C GLU A 137 2.81 -10.34 -6.55
N GLY A 138 3.84 -10.77 -7.29
CA GLY A 138 4.50 -12.05 -7.10
C GLY A 138 5.10 -12.20 -5.70
N TYR A 139 5.80 -11.18 -5.19
CA TYR A 139 6.37 -11.18 -3.85
C TYR A 139 5.34 -11.03 -2.73
N GLU A 140 4.26 -10.28 -2.96
CA GLU A 140 3.11 -10.22 -2.04
C GLU A 140 2.54 -11.62 -1.80
N LYS A 141 2.32 -12.41 -2.86
CA LYS A 141 1.84 -13.80 -2.78
C LYS A 141 2.79 -14.73 -2.03
N LEU A 142 4.08 -14.42 -2.03
CA LEU A 142 5.12 -15.16 -1.31
C LEU A 142 5.33 -14.66 0.13
N GLY A 143 4.65 -13.59 0.54
CA GLY A 143 4.83 -12.96 1.85
C GLY A 143 6.18 -12.27 2.02
N ASN A 144 6.87 -11.94 0.93
CA ASN A 144 8.18 -11.26 0.98
C ASN A 144 7.98 -9.73 0.89
N GLU A 145 7.64 -9.12 2.02
CA GLU A 145 7.35 -7.68 2.10
C GLU A 145 8.53 -6.79 1.69
N THR A 146 9.77 -7.25 1.86
CA THR A 146 10.96 -6.44 1.55
C THR A 146 11.11 -6.26 0.05
N GLU A 147 11.07 -7.36 -0.70
CA GLU A 147 11.15 -7.29 -2.16
C GLU A 147 9.87 -6.71 -2.77
N GLN A 148 8.69 -6.99 -2.20
CA GLN A 148 7.44 -6.35 -2.60
C GLN A 148 7.59 -4.82 -2.60
N LYS A 149 7.91 -4.20 -1.45
CA LYS A 149 8.06 -2.74 -1.33
C LYS A 149 9.08 -2.17 -2.30
N ARG A 150 10.19 -2.87 -2.50
CA ARG A 150 11.23 -2.46 -3.46
C ARG A 150 10.68 -2.39 -4.88
N PHE A 151 9.95 -3.41 -5.33
CA PHE A 151 9.38 -3.42 -6.68
C PHE A 151 8.17 -2.51 -6.83
N GLU A 152 7.42 -2.23 -5.76
CA GLU A 152 6.40 -1.16 -5.74
C GLU A 152 7.03 0.22 -5.99
N GLU A 153 8.18 0.52 -5.38
CA GLU A 153 8.89 1.80 -5.59
C GLU A 153 9.40 1.93 -7.04
N TYR A 154 9.88 0.84 -7.63
CA TYR A 154 10.29 0.80 -9.04
C TYR A 154 9.10 0.99 -9.98
N ALA A 155 8.00 0.27 -9.73
CA ALA A 155 6.75 0.42 -10.48
C ALA A 155 6.22 1.86 -10.40
N PHE A 156 6.17 2.43 -9.20
CA PHE A 156 5.76 3.81 -8.97
C PHE A 156 6.59 4.79 -9.80
N SER A 157 7.91 4.70 -9.71
CA SER A 157 8.83 5.59 -10.43
C SER A 157 8.66 5.48 -11.94
N ALA A 158 8.49 4.25 -12.45
CA ALA A 158 8.26 3.99 -13.87
C ALA A 158 6.89 4.50 -14.36
N TYR A 159 5.80 4.30 -13.60
CA TYR A 159 4.48 4.86 -13.92
C TYR A 159 4.52 6.39 -14.00
N ILE A 160 5.14 7.05 -13.02
CA ILE A 160 5.28 8.52 -13.03
C ILE A 160 6.08 8.98 -14.25
N SER A 161 7.18 8.29 -14.58
CA SER A 161 7.98 8.63 -15.77
C SER A 161 7.19 8.46 -17.07
N ALA A 162 6.43 7.37 -17.23
CA ALA A 162 5.59 7.15 -18.41
C ALA A 162 4.51 8.23 -18.58
N LEU A 163 3.86 8.62 -17.48
CA LEU A 163 2.85 9.68 -17.45
C LEU A 163 3.45 11.07 -17.78
N GLN A 164 4.69 11.34 -17.36
CA GLN A 164 5.39 12.58 -17.69
C GLN A 164 5.83 12.64 -19.15
N GLN A 165 6.30 11.52 -19.71
CA GLN A 165 6.71 11.42 -21.12
C GLN A 165 5.52 11.64 -22.07
N LYS A 166 4.35 11.08 -21.74
CA LYS A 166 3.14 11.24 -22.56
C LYS A 166 1.86 11.27 -21.71
N PRO A 167 1.41 12.47 -21.28
CA PRO A 167 0.18 12.65 -20.49
C PRO A 167 -1.13 12.28 -21.21
N GLU A 168 -1.10 12.06 -22.52
CA GLU A 168 -2.25 11.63 -23.32
C GLU A 168 -2.21 10.13 -23.66
N LEU A 169 -1.38 9.32 -22.98
CA LEU A 169 -1.35 7.87 -23.15
C LEU A 169 -2.40 7.20 -22.25
N PRO A 170 -3.54 6.70 -22.78
CA PRO A 170 -4.62 6.16 -21.93
C PRO A 170 -4.17 4.98 -21.08
N GLU A 171 -3.39 4.06 -21.65
CA GLU A 171 -2.95 2.85 -20.96
C GLU A 171 -2.11 3.17 -19.72
N ALA A 172 -1.32 4.24 -19.74
CA ALA A 172 -0.53 4.65 -18.57
C ALA A 172 -1.42 5.09 -17.40
N HIS A 173 -2.48 5.85 -17.67
CA HIS A 173 -3.45 6.26 -16.66
C HIS A 173 -4.27 5.10 -16.13
N LEU A 174 -4.66 4.16 -17.01
CA LEU A 174 -5.41 2.97 -16.63
C LEU A 174 -4.62 2.12 -15.63
N TYR A 175 -3.40 1.74 -15.99
CA TYR A 175 -2.57 0.86 -15.16
C TYR A 175 -2.05 1.55 -13.90
N ALA A 176 -1.66 2.82 -13.98
CA ALA A 176 -1.33 3.60 -12.78
C ALA A 176 -2.54 3.73 -11.83
N GLY A 177 -3.75 3.87 -12.37
CA GLY A 177 -4.99 3.88 -11.59
C GLY A 177 -5.19 2.60 -10.79
N TYR A 178 -5.05 1.43 -11.42
CA TYR A 178 -5.13 0.13 -10.72
C TYR A 178 -4.00 -0.05 -9.69
N PHE A 179 -2.77 0.34 -10.04
CA PHE A 179 -1.63 0.34 -9.12
C PHE A 179 -1.95 1.15 -7.86
N PHE A 180 -2.38 2.40 -8.00
CA PHE A 180 -2.73 3.24 -6.85
C PHE A 180 -3.95 2.74 -6.09
N LEU A 181 -4.90 2.06 -6.74
CA LEU A 181 -6.04 1.47 -6.08
C LEU A 181 -5.61 0.33 -5.13
N ARG A 182 -4.70 -0.56 -5.58
CA ARG A 182 -4.12 -1.62 -4.73
C ARG A 182 -3.34 -1.06 -3.56
N GLN A 183 -2.57 0.01 -3.79
CA GLN A 183 -1.85 0.73 -2.74
C GLN A 183 -2.75 1.57 -1.82
N GLN A 184 -4.09 1.42 -1.92
CA GLN A 184 -5.11 2.18 -1.17
C GLN A 184 -4.96 3.71 -1.30
N SER A 185 -4.24 4.17 -2.32
CA SER A 185 -4.02 5.58 -2.65
C SER A 185 -5.18 6.10 -3.48
N PHE A 186 -6.39 6.05 -2.90
CA PHE A 186 -7.66 6.30 -3.60
C PHE A 186 -7.73 7.66 -4.32
N GLY A 187 -7.09 8.70 -3.76
CA GLY A 187 -7.01 10.02 -4.40
C GLY A 187 -6.22 10.00 -5.71
N ARG A 188 -5.08 9.29 -5.74
CA ARG A 188 -4.28 9.11 -6.96
C ARG A 188 -4.98 8.19 -7.94
N ALA A 189 -5.53 7.07 -7.47
CA ALA A 189 -6.31 6.16 -8.30
C ALA A 189 -7.46 6.87 -9.01
N LYS A 190 -8.27 7.63 -8.25
CA LYS A 190 -9.37 8.43 -8.79
C LYS A 190 -8.89 9.44 -9.84
N LYS A 191 -7.77 10.13 -9.58
CA LYS A 191 -7.20 11.09 -10.53
C LYS A 191 -6.84 10.41 -11.86
N GLU A 192 -6.09 9.32 -11.81
CA GLU A 192 -5.63 8.64 -13.02
C GLU A 192 -6.79 7.98 -13.79
N PHE A 193 -7.73 7.34 -13.09
CA PHE A 193 -8.96 6.82 -13.69
C PHE A 193 -9.83 7.91 -14.33
N THR A 194 -9.97 9.08 -13.68
CA THR A 194 -10.68 10.22 -14.28
C THR A 194 -10.01 10.64 -15.57
N ARG A 195 -8.68 10.74 -15.57
CA ARG A 195 -7.93 11.12 -16.77
C ARG A 195 -8.07 10.08 -17.88
N PHE A 196 -8.05 8.78 -17.57
CA PHE A 196 -8.35 7.70 -18.51
C PHE A 196 -9.74 7.88 -19.16
N MET A 197 -10.77 8.19 -18.37
CA MET A 197 -12.12 8.44 -18.87
C MET A 197 -12.20 9.62 -19.84
N GLU A 198 -11.37 10.65 -19.66
CA GLU A 198 -11.31 11.82 -20.55
C GLU A 198 -10.68 11.47 -21.91
N ILE A 199 -9.57 10.72 -21.91
CA ILE A 199 -8.71 10.57 -23.10
C ILE A 199 -8.90 9.25 -23.86
N SER A 200 -9.40 8.21 -23.21
CA SER A 200 -9.56 6.89 -23.86
C SER A 200 -10.73 6.88 -24.85
N SER A 201 -10.68 6.03 -25.86
CA SER A 201 -11.83 5.69 -26.72
C SER A 201 -12.40 4.31 -26.43
N ASP A 202 -11.80 3.55 -25.49
CA ASP A 202 -12.21 2.18 -25.13
C ASP A 202 -13.48 2.21 -24.26
N SER A 203 -14.64 1.91 -24.84
CA SER A 203 -15.93 1.94 -24.14
C SER A 203 -16.04 0.90 -23.03
N ASP A 204 -15.46 -0.28 -23.24
CA ASP A 204 -15.60 -1.41 -22.31
C ASP A 204 -14.79 -1.13 -21.05
N LYS A 205 -13.55 -0.66 -21.20
CA LYS A 205 -12.74 -0.22 -20.07
C LYS A 205 -13.32 1.01 -19.38
N LYS A 206 -13.91 1.95 -20.11
CA LYS A 206 -14.60 3.09 -19.49
C LYS A 206 -15.76 2.66 -18.59
N ALA A 207 -16.57 1.70 -19.03
CA ALA A 207 -17.66 1.17 -18.21
C ALA A 207 -17.15 0.50 -16.92
N GLU A 208 -16.05 -0.25 -17.00
CA GLU A 208 -15.39 -0.83 -15.83
C GLU A 208 -14.90 0.25 -14.85
N ILE A 209 -14.18 1.25 -15.37
CA ILE A 209 -13.63 2.35 -14.56
C ILE A 209 -14.74 3.23 -13.94
N GLU A 210 -15.86 3.43 -14.64
CA GLU A 210 -17.01 4.15 -14.11
C GLU A 210 -17.58 3.47 -12.84
N GLN A 211 -17.66 2.14 -12.84
CA GLN A 211 -18.09 1.38 -11.66
C GLN A 211 -17.12 1.57 -10.49
N ILE A 212 -15.81 1.49 -10.74
CA ILE A 212 -14.77 1.70 -9.72
C ILE A 212 -14.86 3.11 -9.14
N LEU A 213 -14.99 4.14 -9.99
CA LEU A 213 -15.12 5.53 -9.54
C LEU A 213 -16.38 5.77 -8.70
N SER A 214 -17.49 5.12 -9.05
CA SER A 214 -18.74 5.17 -8.27
C SER A 214 -18.54 4.56 -6.87
N GLN A 215 -17.89 3.40 -6.78
CA GLN A 215 -17.56 2.74 -5.51
C GLN A 215 -16.63 3.60 -4.65
N LEU A 216 -15.59 4.18 -5.25
CA LEU A 216 -14.64 5.08 -4.57
C LEU A 216 -15.33 6.34 -4.02
N LYS A 217 -16.26 6.92 -4.78
CA LYS A 217 -17.08 8.06 -4.32
C LYS A 217 -17.95 7.66 -3.13
N GLY A 218 -18.57 6.48 -3.19
CA GLY A 218 -19.33 5.92 -2.09
C GLY A 218 -18.47 5.68 -0.84
N SER A 219 -17.24 5.17 -1.01
CA SER A 219 -16.33 4.90 0.11
C SER A 219 -15.86 6.17 0.79
N SER A 220 -15.40 7.16 0.02
CA SER A 220 -14.94 8.44 0.57
C SER A 220 -16.06 9.18 1.33
N ASN A 221 -17.31 9.06 0.87
CA ASN A 221 -18.45 9.63 1.60
C ASN A 221 -18.74 8.89 2.91
N ARG A 222 -18.61 7.55 2.91
CA ARG A 222 -18.77 6.74 4.13
C ARG A 222 -17.68 7.05 5.15
N ASP A 223 -16.42 7.12 4.72
CA ASP A 223 -15.30 7.44 5.62
C ASP A 223 -15.45 8.84 6.21
N ALA A 224 -15.96 9.81 5.43
CA ALA A 224 -16.28 11.15 5.92
C ALA A 224 -17.35 11.12 7.02
N LEU A 225 -18.46 10.39 6.83
CA LEU A 225 -19.52 10.27 7.85
C LEU A 225 -19.00 9.71 9.18
N PHE A 226 -18.15 8.68 9.13
CA PHE A 226 -17.57 8.09 10.34
C PHE A 226 -16.65 9.08 11.07
N ASN A 227 -15.77 9.77 10.32
CA ASN A 227 -14.85 10.74 10.90
C ASN A 227 -15.58 11.96 11.47
N GLU A 228 -16.59 12.49 10.76
CA GLU A 228 -17.43 13.58 11.25
C GLU A 228 -18.16 13.19 12.54
N ALA A 229 -18.73 11.97 12.59
CA ALA A 229 -19.38 11.48 13.80
C ALA A 229 -18.41 11.48 14.99
N PHE A 230 -17.20 10.95 14.79
CA PHE A 230 -16.18 10.90 15.82
C PHE A 230 -15.78 12.29 16.30
N ASP A 231 -15.55 13.22 15.38
CA ASP A 231 -15.16 14.59 15.71
C ASP A 231 -16.27 15.35 16.45
N PHE A 232 -17.53 15.22 16.03
CA PHE A 232 -18.66 15.82 16.74
C PHE A 232 -18.78 15.31 18.18
N ILE A 233 -18.72 13.99 18.39
CA ILE A 233 -18.81 13.41 19.75
C ILE A 233 -17.62 13.86 20.60
N ARG A 234 -16.40 13.88 20.04
CA ARG A 234 -15.20 14.36 20.74
C ARG A 234 -15.32 15.82 21.15
N LEU A 235 -15.95 16.66 20.32
CA LEU A 235 -16.18 18.10 20.57
C LEU A 235 -17.36 18.38 21.51
N GLY A 236 -18.04 17.36 22.04
CA GLY A 236 -19.21 17.53 22.91
C GLY A 236 -20.48 17.97 22.16
N LYS A 237 -20.58 17.55 20.90
CA LYS A 237 -21.75 17.71 20.03
C LYS A 237 -22.33 16.33 19.74
N GLU A 238 -22.79 15.67 20.80
CA GLU A 238 -23.15 14.27 20.75
C GLU A 238 -24.36 14.00 19.85
N GLU A 239 -25.35 14.91 19.78
CA GLU A 239 -26.50 14.79 18.88
C GLU A 239 -26.10 14.82 17.40
N GLU A 240 -25.27 15.78 16.98
CA GLU A 240 -24.79 15.85 15.60
C GLU A 240 -23.95 14.61 15.25
N GLY A 241 -23.12 14.14 16.18
CA GLY A 241 -22.35 12.92 15.99
C GLY A 241 -23.21 11.66 15.88
N LEU A 242 -24.30 11.59 16.66
CA LEU A 242 -25.27 10.52 16.60
C LEU A 242 -25.99 10.50 15.24
N GLU A 243 -26.37 11.66 14.69
CA GLU A 243 -26.97 11.75 13.36
C GLU A 243 -26.03 11.18 12.28
N LYS A 244 -24.76 11.59 12.31
CA LYS A 244 -23.76 11.12 11.33
C LYS A 244 -23.46 9.62 11.43
N ILE A 245 -23.34 9.08 12.64
CA ILE A 245 -23.08 7.65 12.78
C ILE A 245 -24.30 6.80 12.40
N GLU A 246 -25.51 7.31 12.57
CA GLU A 246 -26.73 6.64 12.10
C GLU A 246 -26.84 6.62 10.57
N GLU A 247 -26.43 7.70 9.89
CA GLU A 247 -26.27 7.69 8.43
C GLU A 247 -25.23 6.67 7.97
N PHE A 248 -24.07 6.62 8.64
CA PHE A 248 -23.03 5.63 8.35
C PHE A 248 -23.54 4.19 8.52
N LEU A 249 -24.22 3.91 9.63
CA LEU A 249 -24.75 2.57 9.96
C LEU A 249 -25.86 2.10 9.01
N LYS A 250 -26.61 3.02 8.38
CA LYS A 250 -27.55 2.65 7.29
C LYS A 250 -26.81 2.06 6.08
N LEU A 251 -25.56 2.47 5.86
CA LEU A 251 -24.73 2.02 4.74
C LEU A 251 -23.84 0.83 5.12
N GLN A 252 -23.36 0.79 6.36
CA GLN A 252 -22.41 -0.22 6.86
C GLN A 252 -22.84 -0.77 8.23
N PRO A 253 -23.93 -1.56 8.30
CA PRO A 253 -24.46 -2.06 9.57
C PRO A 253 -23.57 -3.12 10.25
N GLU A 254 -22.54 -3.61 9.56
CA GLU A 254 -21.65 -4.69 10.02
C GLU A 254 -20.42 -4.18 10.79
N ILE A 255 -20.14 -2.87 10.75
CA ILE A 255 -18.91 -2.31 11.33
C ILE A 255 -19.07 -2.08 12.83
N TRP A 256 -18.42 -2.90 13.65
CA TRP A 256 -18.54 -2.83 15.11
C TRP A 256 -18.09 -1.47 15.69
N ASN A 257 -17.02 -0.86 15.15
CA ASN A 257 -16.54 0.45 15.62
C ASN A 257 -17.62 1.54 15.50
N ALA A 258 -18.50 1.46 14.50
CA ALA A 258 -19.57 2.42 14.31
C ALA A 258 -20.69 2.24 15.34
N TRP A 259 -20.98 0.99 15.71
CA TRP A 259 -21.89 0.69 16.82
C TRP A 259 -21.32 1.12 18.17
N PHE A 260 -20.00 0.93 18.39
CA PHE A 260 -19.32 1.47 19.56
C PHE A 260 -19.42 3.00 19.62
N LEU A 261 -19.17 3.69 18.50
CA LEU A 261 -19.25 5.14 18.42
C LEU A 261 -20.67 5.67 18.69
N LYS A 262 -21.69 4.97 18.17
CA LYS A 262 -23.10 5.22 18.50
C LYS A 262 -23.38 5.02 20.00
N GLY A 263 -22.90 3.93 20.59
CA GLY A 263 -23.04 3.67 22.02
C GLY A 263 -22.40 4.76 22.88
N TRP A 264 -21.20 5.21 22.50
CA TRP A 264 -20.47 6.26 23.20
C TRP A 264 -21.21 7.61 23.16
N ALA A 265 -21.76 8.00 22.00
CA ALA A 265 -22.60 9.19 21.88
C ALA A 265 -23.83 9.10 22.80
N LEU A 266 -24.56 7.98 22.76
CA LEU A 266 -25.77 7.76 23.56
C LEU A 266 -25.48 7.76 25.06
N ARG A 267 -24.36 7.17 25.50
CA ARG A 267 -23.90 7.18 26.89
C ARG A 267 -23.62 8.60 27.37
N ARG A 268 -22.95 9.42 26.56
CA ARG A 268 -22.68 10.84 26.88
C ARG A 268 -23.95 11.68 26.93
N LEU A 269 -24.96 11.33 26.12
CA LEU A 269 -26.31 11.88 26.17
C LEU A 269 -27.17 11.33 27.33
N LYS A 270 -26.62 10.47 28.20
CA LYS A 270 -27.32 9.78 29.29
C LYS A 270 -28.50 8.92 28.82
N ARG A 271 -28.51 8.52 27.55
CA ARG A 271 -29.47 7.57 26.95
C ARG A 271 -28.95 6.15 27.15
N TYR A 272 -28.75 5.76 28.41
CA TYR A 272 -27.97 4.58 28.79
C TYR A 272 -28.54 3.27 28.25
N GLN A 273 -29.86 3.09 28.23
CA GLN A 273 -30.47 1.88 27.70
C GLN A 273 -30.20 1.70 26.19
N GLU A 274 -30.21 2.80 25.42
CA GLU A 274 -29.91 2.78 23.99
C GLU A 274 -28.41 2.61 23.75
N GLY A 275 -27.56 3.24 24.58
CA GLY A 275 -26.12 3.09 24.54
C GLY A 275 -25.70 1.64 24.79
N TYR A 276 -26.25 1.02 25.84
CA TYR A 276 -26.07 -0.40 26.14
C TYR A 276 -26.46 -1.27 24.94
N ASN A 277 -27.63 -1.04 24.33
CA ASN A 277 -28.06 -1.81 23.15
C ASN A 277 -27.07 -1.66 21.97
N ALA A 278 -26.56 -0.44 21.73
CA ALA A 278 -25.57 -0.21 20.68
C ALA A 278 -24.25 -0.94 20.96
N PHE A 279 -23.77 -0.95 22.21
CA PHE A 279 -22.59 -1.72 22.60
C PHE A 279 -22.81 -3.23 22.49
N THR A 280 -23.98 -3.75 22.83
CA THR A 280 -24.35 -5.16 22.61
C THR A 280 -24.28 -5.52 21.12
N ILE A 281 -24.76 -4.64 20.24
CA ILE A 281 -24.62 -4.84 18.80
C ILE A 281 -23.15 -4.81 18.40
N ALA A 282 -22.36 -3.84 18.86
CA ALA A 282 -20.92 -3.76 18.59
C ALA A 282 -20.21 -5.07 18.96
N ARG A 283 -20.51 -5.62 20.15
CA ARG A 283 -19.98 -6.91 20.61
C ARG A 283 -20.41 -8.06 19.70
N SER A 284 -21.68 -8.11 19.28
CA SER A 284 -22.18 -9.14 18.36
C SER A 284 -21.53 -9.10 16.97
N ARG A 285 -20.97 -7.95 16.57
CA ARG A 285 -20.24 -7.75 15.30
C ARG A 285 -18.72 -7.95 15.43
N GLY A 286 -18.26 -8.58 16.51
CA GLY A 286 -16.85 -8.90 16.72
C GLY A 286 -16.05 -7.85 17.49
N GLY A 287 -16.70 -6.80 17.99
CA GLY A 287 -16.06 -5.89 18.94
C GLY A 287 -15.71 -6.62 20.22
N ASN A 288 -14.43 -6.62 20.59
CA ASN A 288 -13.95 -7.23 21.83
C ASN A 288 -12.73 -6.46 22.35
N SER A 289 -12.97 -5.44 23.17
CA SER A 289 -11.93 -4.64 23.81
C SER A 289 -12.33 -4.28 25.24
N ALA A 290 -11.33 -4.03 26.08
CA ALA A 290 -11.55 -3.57 27.45
C ALA A 290 -12.38 -2.27 27.48
N ASP A 291 -12.13 -1.34 26.56
CA ASP A 291 -12.91 -0.10 26.43
C ASP A 291 -14.38 -0.35 26.09
N LEU A 292 -14.68 -1.27 25.16
CA LEU A 292 -16.07 -1.63 24.81
C LEU A 292 -16.80 -2.23 26.01
N LEU A 293 -16.16 -3.16 26.72
CA LEU A 293 -16.74 -3.81 27.89
C LEU A 293 -16.96 -2.82 29.04
N ASN A 294 -16.00 -1.93 29.28
CA ASN A 294 -16.09 -0.87 30.28
C ASN A 294 -17.22 0.13 29.97
N GLU A 295 -17.32 0.62 28.74
CA GLU A 295 -18.40 1.52 28.33
C GLU A 295 -19.79 0.86 28.40
N MET A 296 -19.86 -0.43 28.02
CA MET A 296 -21.08 -1.23 28.15
C MET A 296 -21.47 -1.41 29.63
N ALA A 297 -20.50 -1.68 30.50
CA ALA A 297 -20.72 -1.84 31.94
C ALA A 297 -21.20 -0.54 32.59
N ILE A 298 -20.65 0.62 32.21
CA ILE A 298 -21.12 1.91 32.73
C ILE A 298 -22.59 2.12 32.36
N CYS A 299 -22.99 1.83 31.13
CA CYS A 299 -24.40 1.88 30.76
C CYS A 299 -25.24 0.88 31.56
N ALA A 300 -24.75 -0.35 31.79
CA ALA A 300 -25.44 -1.38 32.58
C ALA A 300 -25.64 -0.94 34.04
N MET A 301 -24.63 -0.32 34.65
CA MET A 301 -24.69 0.24 36.00
C MET A 301 -25.74 1.35 36.12
N GLU A 302 -25.81 2.25 35.14
CA GLU A 302 -26.77 3.37 35.14
C GLU A 302 -28.22 2.94 34.87
N ILE A 303 -28.43 1.75 34.29
CA ILE A 303 -29.76 1.13 34.12
C ILE A 303 -30.08 0.07 35.21
N ASP A 304 -29.34 0.08 36.31
CA ASP A 304 -29.54 -0.77 37.50
C ASP A 304 -29.35 -2.28 37.24
N ARG A 305 -28.50 -2.65 36.27
CA ARG A 305 -28.07 -4.03 36.01
C ARG A 305 -26.70 -4.29 36.59
N LEU A 306 -26.61 -4.24 37.92
CA LEU A 306 -25.34 -4.21 38.65
C LEU A 306 -24.53 -5.52 38.52
N ASP A 307 -25.16 -6.70 38.61
CA ASP A 307 -24.47 -7.99 38.45
C ASP A 307 -23.86 -8.15 37.04
N GLU A 308 -24.57 -7.67 36.03
CA GLU A 308 -24.10 -7.66 34.65
C GLU A 308 -22.95 -6.67 34.47
N SER A 309 -23.06 -5.47 35.04
CA SER A 309 -21.99 -4.48 35.04
C SER A 309 -20.71 -5.05 35.68
N ARG A 310 -20.83 -5.70 36.84
CA ARG A 310 -19.71 -6.40 37.51
C ARG A 310 -19.06 -7.40 36.57
N SER A 311 -19.85 -8.30 35.98
CA SER A 311 -19.34 -9.34 35.07
C SER A 311 -18.59 -8.74 33.87
N LEU A 312 -19.12 -7.65 33.28
CA LEU A 312 -18.50 -6.95 32.16
C LEU A 312 -17.17 -6.28 32.55
N LEU A 313 -17.09 -5.68 33.75
CA LEU A 313 -15.87 -5.04 34.25
C LEU A 313 -14.80 -6.08 34.59
N GLU A 314 -15.18 -7.20 35.20
CA GLU A 314 -14.28 -8.33 35.44
C GLU A 314 -13.72 -8.89 34.12
N GLU A 315 -14.57 -9.05 33.09
CA GLU A 315 -14.14 -9.44 31.74
C GLU A 315 -13.18 -8.40 31.13
N ALA A 316 -13.47 -7.11 31.32
CA ALA A 316 -12.59 -6.04 30.84
C ALA A 316 -11.22 -6.04 31.53
N LEU A 317 -11.16 -6.35 32.83
CA LEU A 317 -9.91 -6.51 33.58
C LEU A 317 -9.14 -7.78 33.18
N GLN A 318 -9.80 -8.83 32.69
CA GLN A 318 -9.07 -9.96 32.10
C GLN A 318 -8.30 -9.55 30.84
N LEU A 319 -8.81 -8.58 30.08
CA LEU A 319 -8.13 -8.02 28.90
C LEU A 319 -7.07 -6.98 29.28
N ASN A 320 -7.34 -6.14 30.29
CA ASN A 320 -6.41 -5.13 30.79
C ASN A 320 -6.41 -5.07 32.34
N PRO A 321 -5.59 -5.88 33.03
CA PRO A 321 -5.70 -6.07 34.48
C PRO A 321 -5.45 -4.83 35.34
N GLU A 322 -4.65 -3.88 34.84
CA GLU A 322 -4.19 -2.71 35.60
C GLU A 322 -4.80 -1.40 35.09
N ASP A 323 -5.92 -1.48 34.36
CA ASP A 323 -6.62 -0.28 33.91
C ASP A 323 -7.33 0.41 35.09
N VAL A 324 -6.74 1.51 35.56
CA VAL A 324 -7.23 2.29 36.70
C VAL A 324 -8.68 2.78 36.52
N LYS A 325 -9.14 3.02 35.29
CA LYS A 325 -10.53 3.44 35.04
C LYS A 325 -11.49 2.29 35.25
N ILE A 326 -11.13 1.10 34.77
CA ILE A 326 -11.96 -0.11 34.90
C ILE A 326 -12.00 -0.56 36.36
N LEU A 327 -10.86 -0.53 37.06
CA LEU A 327 -10.79 -0.79 38.50
C LEU A 327 -11.67 0.16 39.31
N SER A 328 -11.61 1.47 39.01
CA SER A 328 -12.47 2.46 39.66
C SER A 328 -13.95 2.19 39.41
N ASN A 329 -14.34 1.88 38.17
CA ASN A 329 -15.73 1.54 37.84
C ASN A 329 -16.20 0.26 38.53
N LEU A 330 -15.33 -0.74 38.67
CA LEU A 330 -15.64 -1.97 39.41
C LEU A 330 -15.85 -1.68 40.90
N GLY A 331 -14.97 -0.88 41.52
CA GLY A 331 -15.14 -0.43 42.91
C GLY A 331 -16.47 0.31 43.12
N ILE A 332 -16.84 1.21 42.21
CA ILE A 332 -18.14 1.92 42.27
C ILE A 332 -19.31 0.95 42.12
N CYS A 333 -19.21 -0.04 41.24
CA CYS A 333 -20.23 -1.07 41.04
C CYS A 333 -20.41 -1.93 42.30
N LEU A 334 -19.31 -2.33 42.94
CA LEU A 334 -19.32 -3.13 44.17
C LEU A 334 -19.90 -2.36 45.36
N ILE A 335 -19.62 -1.06 45.49
CA ILE A 335 -20.30 -0.19 46.48
C ILE A 335 -21.81 -0.21 46.26
N LYS A 336 -22.29 -0.11 45.01
CA LYS A 336 -23.73 -0.15 44.69
C LYS A 336 -24.36 -1.51 45.00
N LEU A 337 -23.59 -2.60 44.91
CA LEU A 337 -24.00 -3.96 45.31
C LEU A 337 -23.96 -4.18 46.83
N GLY A 338 -23.30 -3.29 47.59
CA GLY A 338 -23.10 -3.42 49.03
C GLY A 338 -21.90 -4.28 49.44
N GLU A 339 -21.02 -4.59 48.49
CA GLU A 339 -19.82 -5.43 48.69
C GLU A 339 -18.60 -4.53 48.99
N LEU A 340 -18.58 -3.97 50.20
CA LEU A 340 -17.64 -2.91 50.58
C LEU A 340 -16.18 -3.38 50.67
N GLU A 341 -15.93 -4.60 51.14
CA GLU A 341 -14.57 -5.16 51.26
C GLU A 341 -13.94 -5.39 49.88
N GLU A 342 -14.69 -5.94 48.93
CA GLU A 342 -14.22 -6.14 47.54
C GLU A 342 -14.01 -4.80 46.83
N ALA A 343 -14.88 -3.82 47.08
CA ALA A 343 -14.70 -2.46 46.57
C ALA A 343 -13.41 -1.82 47.09
N GLN A 344 -13.13 -1.97 48.38
CA GLN A 344 -11.91 -1.46 49.02
C GLN A 344 -10.67 -2.02 48.33
N GLU A 345 -10.65 -3.33 48.04
CA GLU A 345 -9.54 -3.98 47.32
C GLU A 345 -9.30 -3.33 45.95
N GLN A 346 -10.36 -3.06 45.18
CA GLN A 346 -10.19 -2.45 43.85
C GLN A 346 -9.66 -1.02 43.93
N PHE A 347 -10.13 -0.19 44.87
CA PHE A 347 -9.60 1.17 45.05
C PHE A 347 -8.16 1.20 45.57
N LEU A 348 -7.76 0.23 46.40
CA LEU A 348 -6.35 0.06 46.78
C LEU A 348 -5.47 -0.30 45.59
N ARG A 349 -5.97 -1.12 44.65
CA ARG A 349 -5.28 -1.38 43.38
C ARG A 349 -5.17 -0.13 42.51
N VAL A 350 -6.21 0.72 42.46
CA VAL A 350 -6.12 2.03 41.78
C VAL A 350 -4.98 2.86 42.39
N LEU A 351 -4.90 2.97 43.72
CA LEU A 351 -3.83 3.71 44.40
C LEU A 351 -2.44 3.09 44.25
N HIS A 352 -2.35 1.79 43.97
CA HIS A 352 -1.08 1.16 43.62
C HIS A 352 -0.55 1.67 42.28
N GLY A 353 -1.43 1.87 41.30
CA GLY A 353 -1.09 2.42 39.98
C GLY A 353 -0.95 3.95 39.96
N ASP A 354 -1.83 4.65 40.67
CA ASP A 354 -1.81 6.12 40.83
C ASP A 354 -2.04 6.51 42.31
N PRO A 355 -0.96 6.68 43.09
CA PRO A 355 -1.05 6.99 44.52
C PRO A 355 -1.77 8.29 44.87
N GLU A 356 -1.89 9.22 43.91
CA GLU A 356 -2.51 10.53 44.09
C GLU A 356 -3.93 10.61 43.51
N ASP A 357 -4.53 9.48 43.12
CA ASP A 357 -5.90 9.43 42.61
C ASP A 357 -6.89 9.85 43.71
N LYS A 358 -7.41 11.07 43.56
CA LYS A 358 -8.34 11.68 44.52
C LYS A 358 -9.68 10.97 44.58
N ILE A 359 -10.12 10.34 43.49
CA ILE A 359 -11.40 9.64 43.41
C ILE A 359 -11.31 8.36 44.24
N ALA A 360 -10.24 7.58 44.07
CA ALA A 360 -9.99 6.39 44.86
C ALA A 360 -9.85 6.70 46.36
N GLN A 361 -9.11 7.76 46.73
CA GLN A 361 -9.01 8.20 48.13
C GLN A 361 -10.37 8.58 48.73
N GLN A 362 -11.23 9.27 47.96
CA GLN A 362 -12.58 9.63 48.41
C GLN A 362 -13.46 8.39 48.63
N TYR A 363 -13.43 7.42 47.72
CA TYR A 363 -14.22 6.20 47.89
C TYR A 363 -13.72 5.32 49.03
N LEU A 364 -12.41 5.24 49.28
CA LEU A 364 -11.86 4.53 50.44
C LEU A 364 -12.31 5.17 51.75
N SER A 365 -12.25 6.50 51.87
CA SER A 365 -12.78 7.21 53.05
C SER A 365 -14.27 6.96 53.24
N TYR A 366 -15.05 6.92 52.16
CA TYR A 366 -16.47 6.59 52.23
C TYR A 366 -16.70 5.14 52.72
N ILE A 367 -15.91 4.17 52.24
CA ILE A 367 -16.01 2.77 52.68
C ILE A 367 -15.65 2.64 54.17
N GLU A 368 -14.59 3.31 54.64
CA GLU A 368 -14.17 3.31 56.05
C GLU A 368 -15.23 3.86 57.01
N GLU A 369 -16.08 4.79 56.56
CA GLU A 369 -17.18 5.31 57.37
C GLU A 369 -18.37 4.35 57.49
N GLN A 370 -18.45 3.33 56.62
CA GLN A 370 -19.58 2.39 56.55
C GLN A 370 -19.28 1.02 57.18
N LEU A 371 -17.99 0.68 57.38
CA LEU A 371 -17.52 -0.52 58.08
C LEU A 371 -17.37 -0.26 59.58
#